data_AF-A0A3D1H2T6-F1
#
_entry.id   AF-A0A3D1H2T6-F1
#
_cell.length_a   1.000
_cell.length_b   1.000
_cell.length_c   1.000
_cell.angle_alpha   90.00
_cell.angle_beta   90.00
_cell.angle_gamma   90.00
#
_symmetry.space_group_name_H-M   'P 1'
#
loop_
_entity.id
_entity.type
_entity.pdbx_description
1 polymer ?
#
loop_
_entity_poly.entity_id
_entity_poly.type
_entity_poly.pdbx_seq_one_letter_code
_entity_poly.pdbx_strand_id
1 'polypeptide(L)'
;MIKNILCIFLFLGSYQSYATTWETIDKGYWTDTAVWLNGAVPDTMSGDTFVINNPIVISQDLIFTSGAYILITQNGGICGHQKGTLLNSAKLITYGILELDDLVIDNGLMHCLAGNVILSSSAKVIGVNGKLEVEVASSFAVGFWFECMLPDYAFVTEKTLKIDKQMVESRLQIHPNPFTHSITLQHAATFNSQNNKPYRIIIYDYLGKEAFETDLQSLDSNQIILDFLKPGIYVVAMTNGLNKYYSRIVKQ
;
A
#
# COMPACT_ATOMS: atom_id res chain seq x y z
N MET A 1 -70.50 -23.36 -10.24
CA MET A 1 -69.24 -23.30 -11.01
C MET A 1 -68.30 -22.36 -10.26
N ILE A 2 -67.53 -22.89 -9.30
CA ILE A 2 -66.71 -22.09 -8.39
C ILE A 2 -65.33 -21.89 -9.01
N LYS A 3 -64.94 -20.62 -9.11
CA LYS A 3 -63.59 -20.12 -9.39
C LYS A 3 -62.57 -20.87 -8.54
N ASN A 4 -61.67 -21.62 -9.17
CA ASN A 4 -60.40 -22.01 -8.54
C ASN A 4 -59.28 -21.27 -9.27
N ILE A 5 -59.07 -20.04 -8.81
CA ILE A 5 -57.81 -19.31 -8.95
C ILE A 5 -56.78 -20.19 -8.26
N LEU A 6 -55.89 -20.80 -9.05
CA LEU A 6 -54.70 -21.46 -8.53
C LEU A 6 -53.81 -20.36 -7.95
N CYS A 7 -54.02 -20.04 -6.66
CA CYS A 7 -53.16 -19.17 -5.90
C CYS A 7 -51.75 -19.73 -5.96
N ILE A 8 -50.92 -18.99 -6.67
CA ILE A 8 -49.47 -19.01 -6.62
C ILE A 8 -49.06 -19.06 -5.14
N PHE A 9 -48.77 -20.25 -4.62
CA PHE A 9 -47.92 -20.41 -3.46
C PHE A 9 -46.49 -20.20 -3.95
N LEU A 10 -46.18 -18.93 -4.27
CA LEU A 10 -44.84 -18.40 -4.09
C LEU A 10 -44.58 -18.51 -2.58
N PHE A 11 -44.14 -19.69 -2.15
CA PHE A 11 -43.18 -19.78 -1.06
C PHE A 11 -41.98 -18.97 -1.54
N LEU A 12 -42.07 -17.65 -1.37
CA LEU A 12 -40.96 -16.77 -1.10
C LEU A 12 -40.26 -17.43 0.09
N GLY A 13 -39.38 -18.39 -0.22
CA GLY A 13 -38.28 -18.74 0.65
C GLY A 13 -37.60 -17.42 0.93
N SER A 14 -37.93 -16.84 2.08
CA SER A 14 -37.22 -15.74 2.66
C SER A 14 -35.85 -16.31 2.98
N TYR A 15 -34.98 -16.31 1.97
CA TYR A 15 -33.56 -16.47 2.19
C TYR A 15 -33.21 -15.39 3.19
N GLN A 16 -33.02 -15.80 4.44
CA GLN A 16 -32.40 -14.94 5.44
C GLN A 16 -30.96 -14.77 4.96
N SER A 17 -30.74 -13.70 4.19
CA SER A 17 -29.41 -13.17 3.98
C SER A 17 -29.01 -12.57 5.31
N TYR A 18 -28.23 -13.32 6.07
CA TYR A 18 -27.52 -12.78 7.22
C TYR A 18 -26.37 -11.95 6.65
N ALA A 19 -26.46 -10.63 6.81
CA ALA A 19 -25.34 -9.73 6.60
C ALA A 19 -24.74 -9.44 7.97
N THR A 20 -23.50 -9.85 8.19
CA THR A 20 -22.77 -9.57 9.42
C THR A 20 -22.10 -8.19 9.31
N THR A 21 -21.95 -7.50 10.43
CA THR A 21 -21.09 -6.32 10.51
C THR A 21 -19.85 -6.67 11.30
N TRP A 22 -18.70 -6.57 10.64
CA TRP A 22 -17.39 -6.75 11.23
C TRP A 22 -16.79 -5.40 11.55
N GLU A 23 -16.29 -5.23 12.77
CA GLU A 23 -15.73 -3.96 13.23
C GLU A 23 -14.39 -4.20 13.89
N THR A 24 -13.37 -3.39 13.56
CA THR A 24 -12.07 -3.50 14.23
C THR A 24 -12.06 -2.72 15.54
N ILE A 25 -11.54 -3.34 16.62
CA ILE A 25 -11.43 -2.76 17.97
C ILE A 25 -9.99 -2.43 18.36
N ASP A 26 -9.00 -3.01 17.69
CA ASP A 26 -7.58 -2.73 17.87
C ASP A 26 -6.84 -2.80 16.53
N LYS A 27 -5.60 -2.33 16.51
CA LYS A 27 -4.69 -2.50 15.38
C LYS A 27 -4.12 -3.93 15.39
N GLY A 28 -3.95 -4.52 14.22
CA GLY A 28 -3.20 -5.77 14.10
C GLY A 28 -3.37 -6.44 12.74
N TYR A 29 -3.27 -7.75 12.71
CA TYR A 29 -3.48 -8.51 11.48
C TYR A 29 -4.97 -8.78 11.27
N TRP A 30 -5.41 -8.81 10.01
CA TRP A 30 -6.76 -9.25 9.64
C TRP A 30 -7.10 -10.62 10.24
N THR A 31 -6.11 -11.51 10.34
CA THR A 31 -6.28 -12.87 10.85
C THR A 31 -6.27 -12.97 12.38
N ASP A 32 -6.05 -11.87 13.11
CA ASP A 32 -6.04 -11.87 14.56
C ASP A 32 -7.45 -11.66 15.12
N THR A 33 -7.94 -12.62 15.89
CA THR A 33 -9.22 -12.51 16.59
C THR A 33 -9.29 -11.29 17.53
N ALA A 34 -8.17 -10.87 18.11
CA ALA A 34 -8.13 -9.75 19.06
C ALA A 34 -8.41 -8.38 18.38
N VAL A 35 -8.24 -8.31 17.07
CA VAL A 35 -8.49 -7.09 16.27
C VAL A 35 -9.97 -6.86 16.02
N TRP A 36 -10.79 -7.91 16.03
CA TRP A 36 -12.19 -7.84 15.63
C TRP A 36 -13.14 -7.83 16.83
N LEU A 37 -14.18 -7.02 16.73
CA LEU A 37 -15.29 -7.00 17.66
C LEU A 37 -15.89 -8.41 17.77
N ASN A 38 -16.08 -8.88 19.00
CA ASN A 38 -16.53 -10.23 19.34
C ASN A 38 -15.50 -11.37 19.16
N GLY A 39 -14.24 -11.07 18.82
CA GLY A 39 -13.18 -12.07 18.86
C GLY A 39 -13.23 -13.11 17.73
N ALA A 40 -13.90 -12.80 16.62
CA ALA A 40 -14.02 -13.66 15.45
C ALA A 40 -13.43 -12.98 14.22
N VAL A 41 -12.75 -13.75 13.37
CA VAL A 41 -12.09 -13.25 12.17
C VAL A 41 -13.05 -13.33 10.99
N PRO A 42 -13.25 -12.24 10.22
CA PRO A 42 -14.02 -12.28 9.00
C PRO A 42 -13.31 -13.07 7.90
N ASP A 43 -14.09 -13.72 7.05
CA ASP A 43 -13.59 -14.33 5.82
C ASP A 43 -13.00 -13.28 4.87
N THR A 44 -11.94 -13.67 4.16
CA THR A 44 -11.28 -12.82 3.16
C THR A 44 -12.09 -12.70 1.85
N MET A 45 -13.10 -13.55 1.66
CA MET A 45 -14.12 -13.42 0.63
C MET A 45 -15.49 -13.30 1.29
N SER A 46 -16.11 -12.12 1.25
CA SER A 46 -17.36 -11.88 1.97
C SER A 46 -18.28 -10.87 1.28
N GLY A 47 -19.59 -11.00 1.51
CA GLY A 47 -20.65 -10.06 1.13
C GLY A 47 -21.09 -9.14 2.28
N ASP A 48 -20.38 -9.17 3.40
CA ASP A 48 -20.74 -8.50 4.65
C ASP A 48 -20.40 -7.01 4.69
N THR A 49 -20.75 -6.38 5.81
CA THR A 49 -20.34 -5.02 6.16
C THR A 49 -19.07 -5.03 7.00
N PHE A 50 -18.13 -4.14 6.69
CA PHE A 50 -16.85 -3.97 7.38
C PHE A 50 -16.67 -2.51 7.79
N VAL A 51 -16.42 -2.29 9.08
CA VAL A 51 -16.09 -0.99 9.67
C VAL A 51 -14.67 -1.05 10.22
N ILE A 52 -13.73 -0.46 9.49
CA ILE A 52 -12.31 -0.46 9.84
C ILE A 52 -12.02 0.85 10.60
N ASN A 53 -12.05 0.75 11.93
CA ASN A 53 -11.77 1.87 12.84
C ASN A 53 -10.29 2.01 13.17
N ASN A 54 -9.56 0.89 13.12
CA ASN A 54 -8.15 0.78 13.46
C ASN A 54 -7.37 0.24 12.25
N PRO A 55 -6.08 0.60 12.09
CA PRO A 55 -5.29 0.10 10.97
C PRO A 55 -5.04 -1.40 11.11
N ILE A 56 -5.20 -2.12 10.00
CA ILE A 56 -5.04 -3.57 9.93
C ILE A 56 -4.15 -3.97 8.76
N VAL A 57 -3.32 -4.99 8.99
CA VAL A 57 -2.45 -5.59 7.98
C VAL A 57 -3.10 -6.85 7.44
N ILE A 58 -3.19 -6.95 6.12
CA ILE A 58 -3.64 -8.17 5.43
C ILE A 58 -2.42 -8.97 4.96
N SER A 59 -2.57 -10.28 4.96
CA SER A 59 -1.57 -11.22 4.44
C SER A 59 -2.12 -12.08 3.31
N GLN A 60 -3.36 -11.82 2.91
CA GLN A 60 -4.12 -12.52 1.88
C GLN A 60 -4.95 -11.51 1.09
N ASP A 61 -5.28 -11.86 -0.15
CA ASP A 61 -6.16 -11.06 -0.98
C ASP A 61 -7.54 -10.92 -0.32
N LEU A 62 -8.13 -9.75 -0.47
CA LEU A 62 -9.49 -9.47 -0.02
C LEU A 62 -10.43 -9.37 -1.21
N ILE A 63 -11.53 -10.11 -1.16
CA ILE A 63 -12.55 -10.18 -2.21
C ILE A 63 -13.90 -9.82 -1.61
N PHE A 64 -14.32 -8.59 -1.84
CA PHE A 64 -15.62 -8.11 -1.43
C PHE A 64 -16.65 -8.42 -2.51
N THR A 65 -17.55 -9.32 -2.20
CA THR A 65 -18.54 -9.87 -3.13
C THR A 65 -19.83 -9.05 -3.14
N SER A 66 -20.86 -9.55 -3.82
CA SER A 66 -22.06 -8.77 -4.11
C SER A 66 -22.71 -8.21 -2.85
N GLY A 67 -22.88 -6.89 -2.82
CA GLY A 67 -23.55 -6.19 -1.72
C GLY A 67 -22.67 -5.87 -0.51
N ALA A 68 -21.39 -6.25 -0.52
CA ALA A 68 -20.45 -5.90 0.55
C ALA A 68 -20.33 -4.38 0.71
N TYR A 69 -20.18 -3.92 1.95
CA TYR A 69 -19.98 -2.51 2.27
C TYR A 69 -18.80 -2.34 3.22
N ILE A 70 -17.81 -1.55 2.82
CA ILE A 70 -16.57 -1.36 3.55
C ILE A 70 -16.42 0.12 3.84
N LEU A 71 -16.26 0.46 5.11
CA LEU A 71 -15.99 1.81 5.59
C LEU A 71 -14.65 1.81 6.32
N ILE A 72 -13.65 2.46 5.74
CA ILE A 72 -12.39 2.78 6.42
C ILE A 72 -12.54 4.17 7.00
N THR A 73 -12.58 4.27 8.32
CA THR A 73 -12.69 5.57 9.00
C THR A 73 -11.37 6.34 8.95
N GLN A 74 -11.38 7.60 9.38
CA GLN A 74 -10.18 8.46 9.42
C GLN A 74 -9.00 7.89 10.24
N ASN A 75 -9.29 7.03 11.23
CA ASN A 75 -8.27 6.38 12.07
C ASN A 75 -7.95 4.95 11.59
N GLY A 76 -8.75 4.43 10.65
CA GLY A 76 -8.61 3.09 10.13
C GLY A 76 -7.63 3.02 8.97
N GLY A 77 -7.28 1.80 8.62
CA GLY A 77 -6.57 1.54 7.38
C GLY A 77 -6.49 0.07 7.06
N ILE A 78 -6.35 -0.24 5.78
CA ILE A 78 -6.01 -1.59 5.31
C ILE A 78 -4.69 -1.45 4.57
N CYS A 79 -3.69 -2.23 4.98
CA CYS A 79 -2.41 -2.30 4.31
C CYS A 79 -2.06 -3.74 3.98
N GLY A 80 -1.69 -4.00 2.74
CA GLY A 80 -1.07 -5.24 2.34
C GLY A 80 -0.36 -5.19 0.99
N HIS A 81 0.70 -5.97 0.82
CA HIS A 81 1.18 -6.40 -0.49
C HIS A 81 0.28 -7.48 -1.11
N GLN A 82 -1.00 -7.15 -1.22
CA GLN A 82 -2.07 -8.05 -1.62
C GLN A 82 -3.07 -7.31 -2.48
N LYS A 83 -3.93 -8.08 -3.14
CA LYS A 83 -4.96 -7.56 -4.02
C LYS A 83 -6.26 -7.33 -3.26
N GLY A 84 -6.84 -6.14 -3.43
CA GLY A 84 -8.23 -5.85 -3.09
C GLY A 84 -9.13 -5.99 -4.31
N THR A 85 -10.26 -6.67 -4.17
CA THR A 85 -11.25 -6.84 -5.25
C THR A 85 -12.64 -6.44 -4.78
N LEU A 86 -13.29 -5.55 -5.52
CA LEU A 86 -14.70 -5.17 -5.34
C LEU A 86 -15.51 -5.77 -6.48
N LEU A 87 -16.46 -6.66 -6.18
CA LEU A 87 -17.32 -7.32 -7.15
C LEU A 87 -18.78 -6.88 -6.97
N ASN A 88 -19.51 -6.72 -8.07
CA ASN A 88 -20.98 -6.74 -8.11
C ASN A 88 -21.66 -5.85 -7.07
N SER A 89 -21.61 -4.54 -7.24
CA SER A 89 -22.18 -3.54 -6.32
C SER A 89 -21.55 -3.49 -4.92
N ALA A 90 -20.43 -4.19 -4.68
CA ALA A 90 -19.60 -3.96 -3.50
C ALA A 90 -19.16 -2.49 -3.44
N LYS A 91 -19.18 -1.89 -2.25
CA LYS A 91 -18.81 -0.49 -2.02
C LYS A 91 -17.71 -0.37 -0.98
N LEU A 92 -16.63 0.32 -1.31
CA LEU A 92 -15.58 0.71 -0.37
C LEU A 92 -15.52 2.23 -0.28
N ILE A 93 -15.72 2.76 0.92
CA ILE A 93 -15.56 4.18 1.23
C ILE A 93 -14.38 4.32 2.18
N THR A 94 -13.44 5.19 1.85
CA THR A 94 -12.27 5.45 2.70
C THR A 94 -12.10 6.92 3.05
N TYR A 95 -11.96 7.16 4.35
CA TYR A 95 -11.47 8.38 4.98
C TYR A 95 -10.07 8.18 5.58
N GLY A 96 -9.59 6.94 5.66
CA GLY A 96 -8.31 6.56 6.23
C GLY A 96 -7.33 6.09 5.16
N ILE A 97 -6.50 5.10 5.50
CA ILE A 97 -5.43 4.62 4.63
C ILE A 97 -5.84 3.34 3.90
N LEU A 98 -5.61 3.27 2.59
CA LEU A 98 -5.69 2.02 1.83
C LEU A 98 -4.40 1.83 1.03
N GLU A 99 -3.63 0.82 1.39
CA GLU A 99 -2.38 0.47 0.72
C GLU A 99 -2.45 -0.97 0.22
N LEU A 100 -2.45 -1.15 -1.10
CA LEU A 100 -2.62 -2.45 -1.75
C LEU A 100 -1.68 -2.60 -2.96
N ASP A 101 -1.30 -3.83 -3.30
CA ASP A 101 -0.52 -4.05 -4.52
C ASP A 101 -1.38 -3.86 -5.77
N ASP A 102 -2.62 -4.35 -5.70
CA ASP A 102 -3.58 -4.28 -6.78
C ASP A 102 -4.97 -3.93 -6.25
N LEU A 103 -5.73 -3.18 -7.03
CA LEU A 103 -7.14 -2.90 -6.76
C LEU A 103 -7.98 -3.17 -8.00
N VAL A 104 -8.87 -4.16 -7.93
CA VAL A 104 -9.81 -4.48 -9.01
C VAL A 104 -11.22 -4.06 -8.61
N ILE A 105 -11.92 -3.37 -9.52
CA ILE A 105 -13.28 -2.88 -9.29
C ILE A 105 -14.17 -3.38 -10.44
N ASP A 106 -14.76 -4.56 -10.27
CA ASP A 106 -15.65 -5.17 -11.25
C ASP A 106 -17.11 -4.94 -10.83
N ASN A 107 -17.79 -4.02 -11.53
CA ASN A 107 -19.15 -3.60 -11.22
C ASN A 107 -19.35 -3.09 -9.77
N GLY A 108 -18.27 -2.71 -9.09
CA GLY A 108 -18.26 -2.14 -7.73
C GLY A 108 -18.01 -0.63 -7.69
N LEU A 109 -17.94 -0.07 -6.48
CA LEU A 109 -17.62 1.33 -6.24
C LEU A 109 -16.53 1.46 -5.18
N MET A 110 -15.49 2.23 -5.48
CA MET A 110 -14.59 2.78 -4.48
C MET A 110 -14.72 4.31 -4.44
N HIS A 111 -14.90 4.88 -3.25
CA HIS A 111 -14.96 6.33 -3.02
C HIS A 111 -13.96 6.75 -1.95
N CYS A 112 -12.97 7.54 -2.34
CA CYS A 112 -12.01 8.16 -1.45
C CYS A 112 -12.48 9.59 -1.15
N LEU A 113 -12.92 9.84 0.09
CA LEU A 113 -13.52 11.10 0.51
C LEU A 113 -12.53 12.04 1.21
N ALA A 114 -11.72 11.49 2.12
CA ALA A 114 -10.59 12.18 2.76
C ALA A 114 -9.40 11.25 3.02
N GLY A 115 -9.40 10.08 2.39
CA GLY A 115 -8.41 9.04 2.63
C GLY A 115 -7.14 9.18 1.79
N ASN A 116 -6.13 8.39 2.15
CA ASN A 116 -4.94 8.21 1.34
C ASN A 116 -4.93 6.80 0.76
N VAL A 117 -4.97 6.72 -0.57
CA VAL A 117 -4.95 5.47 -1.31
C VAL A 117 -3.62 5.36 -2.04
N ILE A 118 -2.84 4.34 -1.73
CA ILE A 118 -1.55 4.07 -2.36
C ILE A 118 -1.59 2.68 -2.96
N LEU A 119 -1.35 2.59 -4.26
CA LEU A 119 -1.19 1.32 -4.95
C LEU A 119 0.27 1.12 -5.39
N SER A 120 0.78 -0.11 -5.29
CA SER A 120 2.18 -0.38 -5.65
C SER A 120 2.40 -0.29 -7.18
N SER A 121 3.65 -0.28 -7.63
CA SER A 121 4.01 -0.01 -9.03
C SER A 121 3.52 -1.03 -10.07
N SER A 122 2.99 -2.16 -9.62
CA SER A 122 2.34 -3.19 -10.46
C SER A 122 0.83 -3.02 -10.56
N ALA A 123 0.25 -2.02 -9.90
CA ALA A 123 -1.18 -1.91 -9.72
C ALA A 123 -1.97 -1.65 -11.01
N LYS A 124 -3.05 -2.41 -11.21
CA LYS A 124 -4.02 -2.16 -12.29
C LYS A 124 -5.43 -1.96 -11.75
N VAL A 125 -5.99 -0.76 -11.94
CA VAL A 125 -7.44 -0.55 -11.78
C VAL A 125 -8.15 -1.13 -13.00
N ILE A 126 -8.69 -2.34 -12.86
CA ILE A 126 -9.52 -2.97 -13.89
C ILE A 126 -10.98 -2.69 -13.56
N GLY A 127 -11.58 -1.76 -14.30
CA GLY A 127 -13.00 -1.46 -14.24
C GLY A 127 -13.77 -2.17 -15.35
N VAL A 128 -14.57 -3.18 -15.02
CA VAL A 128 -15.67 -3.61 -15.90
C VAL A 128 -16.95 -3.05 -15.29
N ASN A 129 -17.42 -1.91 -15.80
CA ASN A 129 -18.54 -1.14 -15.22
C ASN A 129 -18.35 -0.68 -13.75
N GLY A 130 -17.15 -0.83 -13.17
CA GLY A 130 -16.81 -0.34 -11.84
C GLY A 130 -16.44 1.14 -11.84
N LYS A 131 -16.52 1.78 -10.66
CA LYS A 131 -16.22 3.22 -10.49
C LYS A 131 -15.22 3.45 -9.35
N LEU A 132 -14.24 4.32 -9.58
CA LEU A 132 -13.35 4.88 -8.57
C LEU A 132 -13.57 6.40 -8.53
N GLU A 133 -13.90 6.94 -7.36
CA GLU A 133 -14.10 8.36 -7.11
C GLU A 133 -13.07 8.84 -6.08
N VAL A 134 -12.40 9.96 -6.34
CA VAL A 134 -11.42 10.57 -5.44
C VAL A 134 -11.77 12.05 -5.28
N GLU A 135 -12.13 12.46 -4.07
CA GLU A 135 -12.46 13.85 -3.75
C GLU A 135 -11.21 14.74 -3.70
N VAL A 136 -11.43 16.06 -3.84
CA VAL A 136 -10.35 17.07 -3.86
C VAL A 136 -9.47 17.06 -2.61
N ALA A 137 -10.01 16.64 -1.45
CA ALA A 137 -9.28 16.55 -0.19
C ALA A 137 -8.58 15.20 0.05
N SER A 138 -8.66 14.26 -0.91
CA SER A 138 -8.07 12.93 -0.82
C SER A 138 -6.79 12.79 -1.64
N SER A 139 -6.00 11.75 -1.37
CA SER A 139 -4.84 11.39 -2.18
C SER A 139 -4.98 10.01 -2.81
N PHE A 140 -4.55 9.91 -4.06
CA PHE A 140 -4.39 8.66 -4.79
C PHE A 140 -3.01 8.65 -5.44
N ALA A 141 -2.19 7.66 -5.09
CA ALA A 141 -0.85 7.48 -5.62
C ALA A 141 -0.67 6.07 -6.16
N VAL A 142 0.05 5.94 -7.27
CA VAL A 142 0.47 4.67 -7.86
C VAL A 142 1.97 4.74 -8.12
N GLY A 143 2.70 3.65 -7.92
CA GLY A 143 4.11 3.58 -8.30
C GLY A 143 5.10 3.58 -7.12
N PHE A 144 4.62 3.76 -5.89
CA PHE A 144 5.46 3.71 -4.70
C PHE A 144 5.24 2.37 -3.98
N TRP A 145 6.33 1.68 -3.68
CA TRP A 145 6.30 0.56 -2.75
C TRP A 145 6.08 1.09 -1.33
N PHE A 146 5.07 0.56 -0.64
CA PHE A 146 4.75 0.88 0.75
C PHE A 146 5.11 -0.32 1.66
N GLU A 147 5.02 -0.21 2.98
CA GLU A 147 5.22 -1.36 3.88
C GLU A 147 4.15 -1.36 4.95
N CYS A 148 3.57 -2.54 5.15
CA CYS A 148 2.51 -2.74 6.11
C CYS A 148 3.09 -3.08 7.47
N MET A 149 3.48 -2.06 8.24
CA MET A 149 4.03 -2.26 9.57
C MET A 149 3.06 -1.77 10.65
N LEU A 150 2.47 -2.72 11.36
CA LEU A 150 1.92 -2.49 12.69
C LEU A 150 2.92 -3.00 13.74
N PRO A 151 3.31 -2.23 14.78
CA PRO A 151 2.95 -0.85 15.12
C PRO A 151 4.09 0.17 14.92
N ASP A 152 5.15 -0.14 14.18
CA ASP A 152 6.30 0.77 14.01
C ASP A 152 6.34 1.36 12.59
N TYR A 153 5.46 2.33 12.37
CA TYR A 153 5.62 3.32 11.30
C TYR A 153 7.02 3.95 11.38
N ALA A 154 7.81 3.83 10.31
CA ALA A 154 8.98 4.66 9.97
C ALA A 154 10.25 4.66 10.85
N PHE A 155 10.28 4.11 12.08
CA PHE A 155 11.41 4.34 12.99
C PHE A 155 12.57 3.31 12.96
N VAL A 156 12.44 2.11 12.40
CA VAL A 156 13.45 1.06 12.62
C VAL A 156 14.69 1.19 11.72
N THR A 157 14.53 1.42 10.42
CA THR A 157 15.67 1.64 9.50
C THR A 157 16.38 2.97 9.77
N GLU A 158 15.62 4.02 10.12
CA GLU A 158 16.15 5.32 10.54
C GLU A 158 16.91 5.24 11.86
N LYS A 159 16.50 4.38 12.80
CA LYS A 159 17.15 4.24 14.11
C LYS A 159 18.41 3.35 14.06
N THR A 160 18.46 2.34 13.19
CA THR A 160 19.68 1.55 12.93
C THR A 160 20.76 2.40 12.27
N LEU A 161 20.39 3.27 11.32
CA LEU A 161 21.33 4.14 10.59
C LEU A 161 21.47 5.55 11.20
N LYS A 162 20.70 5.87 12.26
CA LYS A 162 20.59 7.22 12.88
C LYS A 162 20.28 8.33 11.86
N ILE A 163 19.37 8.08 10.93
CA ILE A 163 18.97 9.01 9.88
C ILE A 163 17.96 10.00 10.47
N ASP A 164 18.28 11.29 10.42
CA ASP A 164 17.36 12.36 10.84
C ASP A 164 16.30 12.59 9.75
N LYS A 165 15.02 12.66 10.14
CA LYS A 165 13.87 12.79 9.22
C LYS A 165 13.96 14.02 8.31
N GLN A 166 14.62 15.10 8.75
CA GLN A 166 14.87 16.28 7.92
C GLN A 166 15.81 16.02 6.72
N MET A 167 16.57 14.92 6.71
CA MET A 167 17.50 14.59 5.62
C MET A 167 16.87 13.76 4.49
N VAL A 168 15.64 13.28 4.67
CA VAL A 168 14.93 12.41 3.71
C VAL A 168 14.28 13.22 2.58
N GLU A 169 14.10 14.53 2.73
CA GLU A 169 13.65 15.46 1.67
C GLU A 169 14.80 15.94 0.77
N SER A 170 15.55 14.98 0.26
CA SER A 170 16.82 15.18 -0.41
C SER A 170 16.67 15.67 -1.86
N ARG A 171 17.57 16.57 -2.31
CA ARG A 171 17.73 17.01 -3.72
C ARG A 171 18.14 15.88 -4.69
N LEU A 172 18.37 14.68 -4.17
CA LEU A 172 18.53 13.44 -4.91
C LEU A 172 17.18 12.73 -4.95
N GLN A 173 16.57 12.74 -6.13
CA GLN A 173 15.42 11.90 -6.45
C GLN A 173 15.94 10.57 -6.98
N ILE A 174 15.59 9.48 -6.30
CA ILE A 174 15.91 8.13 -6.77
C ILE A 174 14.63 7.52 -7.33
N HIS A 175 14.67 7.19 -8.62
CA HIS A 175 13.57 6.57 -9.34
C HIS A 175 13.90 5.10 -9.59
N PRO A 176 13.33 4.16 -8.82
CA PRO A 176 13.51 2.74 -9.08
C PRO A 176 12.82 2.34 -10.39
N ASN A 177 13.48 1.51 -11.19
CA ASN A 177 12.92 0.86 -12.38
C ASN A 177 12.89 -0.66 -12.15
N PRO A 178 11.72 -1.24 -11.84
CA PRO A 178 11.60 -2.66 -11.54
C PRO A 178 11.83 -3.56 -12.77
N PHE A 179 11.60 -3.06 -13.99
CA PHE A 179 11.74 -3.87 -15.21
C PHE A 179 13.19 -4.09 -15.63
N THR A 180 14.07 -3.15 -15.29
CA THR A 180 15.50 -3.20 -15.63
C THR A 180 16.38 -3.46 -14.40
N HIS A 181 15.77 -3.82 -13.27
CA HIS A 181 16.43 -4.00 -11.97
C HIS A 181 17.44 -2.90 -11.66
N SER A 182 17.06 -1.65 -11.90
CA SER A 182 17.99 -0.53 -11.80
C SER A 182 17.37 0.63 -11.07
N ILE A 183 18.18 1.52 -10.54
CA ILE A 183 17.74 2.82 -10.03
C ILE A 183 18.30 3.92 -10.91
N THR A 184 17.48 4.94 -11.16
CA THR A 184 17.90 6.17 -11.83
C THR A 184 18.03 7.28 -10.80
N LEU A 185 19.17 7.94 -10.82
CA LEU A 185 19.53 9.03 -9.91
C LEU A 185 19.28 10.36 -10.61
N GLN A 186 18.21 11.04 -10.26
CA GLN A 186 17.95 12.39 -10.70
C GLN A 186 18.42 13.36 -9.62
N HIS A 187 19.37 14.22 -9.97
CA HIS A 187 19.92 15.22 -9.07
C HIS A 187 19.87 16.58 -9.75
N ALA A 188 19.44 17.63 -9.03
CA ALA A 188 19.47 18.99 -9.55
C ALA A 188 20.94 19.45 -9.67
N ALA A 189 21.38 19.66 -10.91
CA ALA A 189 22.77 19.89 -11.29
C ALA A 189 23.43 21.09 -10.59
N THR A 190 24.40 20.77 -9.73
CA THR A 190 25.77 21.30 -9.57
C THR A 190 26.11 20.99 -8.13
N PHE A 191 26.63 19.79 -7.90
CA PHE A 191 27.30 19.51 -6.63
C PHE A 191 28.60 20.32 -6.65
N ASN A 192 28.50 21.61 -6.36
CA ASN A 192 29.63 22.36 -5.86
C ASN A 192 30.07 21.58 -4.64
N SER A 193 31.15 20.82 -4.79
CA SER A 193 31.86 20.22 -3.68
C SER A 193 32.36 21.41 -2.87
N GLN A 194 31.50 21.95 -2.00
CA GLN A 194 31.97 22.79 -0.92
C GLN A 194 32.96 21.88 -0.19
N ASN A 195 34.25 22.12 -0.44
CA ASN A 195 35.43 21.36 0.03
C ASN A 195 35.99 20.24 -0.88
N ASN A 196 35.74 20.20 -2.20
CA ASN A 196 36.44 19.31 -3.15
C ASN A 196 36.36 17.79 -2.89
N LYS A 197 35.46 17.32 -2.01
CA LYS A 197 35.27 15.89 -1.75
C LYS A 197 34.21 15.29 -2.68
N PRO A 198 34.49 14.19 -3.39
CA PRO A 198 33.52 13.53 -4.25
C PRO A 198 32.36 12.96 -3.44
N TYR A 199 31.16 12.99 -4.00
CA TYR A 199 30.02 12.28 -3.43
C TYR A 199 30.15 10.79 -3.74
N ARG A 200 29.89 9.96 -2.73
CA ARG A 200 29.80 8.51 -2.81
C ARG A 200 28.36 8.08 -2.67
N ILE A 201 28.02 7.00 -3.35
CA ILE A 201 26.75 6.30 -3.24
C ILE A 201 27.03 5.00 -2.53
N ILE A 202 26.30 4.76 -1.45
CA ILE A 202 26.42 3.56 -0.63
C ILE A 202 25.04 2.92 -0.55
N ILE A 203 24.94 1.62 -0.77
CA ILE A 203 23.70 0.86 -0.61
C ILE A 203 23.86 -0.01 0.64
N TYR A 204 23.00 0.20 1.62
CA TYR A 204 22.89 -0.61 2.81
C TYR A 204 21.73 -1.59 2.68
N ASP A 205 21.87 -2.81 3.18
CA ASP A 205 20.74 -3.71 3.38
C ASP A 205 19.84 -3.25 4.54
N TYR A 206 18.73 -3.95 4.75
CA TYR A 206 17.77 -3.65 5.80
C TYR A 206 18.32 -3.76 7.23
N LEU A 207 19.47 -4.43 7.41
CA LEU A 207 20.19 -4.51 8.70
C LEU A 207 21.23 -3.40 8.85
N GLY A 208 21.38 -2.52 7.86
CA GLY A 208 22.37 -1.44 7.85
C GLY A 208 23.77 -1.89 7.41
N LYS A 209 23.93 -3.10 6.89
CA LYS A 209 25.21 -3.58 6.36
C LYS A 209 25.40 -3.07 4.94
N GLU A 210 26.59 -2.57 4.64
CA GLU A 210 26.96 -2.14 3.30
C GLU A 210 26.96 -3.32 2.32
N ALA A 211 26.18 -3.18 1.26
CA ALA A 211 26.07 -4.12 0.15
C ALA A 211 26.81 -3.62 -1.10
N PHE A 212 27.00 -2.30 -1.24
CA PHE A 212 27.67 -1.68 -2.38
C PHE A 212 28.12 -0.25 -2.06
N GLU A 213 29.25 0.16 -2.63
CA GLU A 213 29.74 1.54 -2.59
C GLU A 213 30.35 1.91 -3.96
N THR A 214 30.08 3.13 -4.44
CA THR A 214 30.71 3.70 -5.64
C THR A 214 30.82 5.22 -5.56
N ASP A 215 31.73 5.81 -6.32
CA ASP A 215 31.82 7.26 -6.48
C ASP A 215 30.78 7.75 -7.50
N LEU A 216 30.03 8.80 -7.18
CA LEU A 216 29.04 9.41 -8.09
C LEU A 216 29.68 9.85 -9.41
N GLN A 217 30.95 10.27 -9.37
CA GLN A 217 31.72 10.71 -10.55
C GLN A 217 32.18 9.56 -11.45
N SER A 218 32.19 8.34 -10.93
CA SER A 218 32.58 7.13 -11.67
C SER A 218 31.39 6.48 -12.39
N LEU A 219 30.20 7.03 -12.22
CA LEU A 219 28.99 6.57 -12.90
C LEU A 219 28.90 7.19 -14.29
N ASP A 220 29.22 6.39 -15.31
CA ASP A 220 29.08 6.75 -16.73
C ASP A 220 27.64 7.06 -17.14
N SER A 221 26.68 6.59 -16.33
CA SER A 221 25.25 6.86 -16.48
C SER A 221 24.64 7.17 -15.12
N ASN A 222 23.56 7.96 -15.09
CA ASN A 222 22.77 8.19 -13.86
C ASN A 222 22.03 6.91 -13.37
N GLN A 223 22.34 5.74 -13.91
CA GLN A 223 21.66 4.49 -13.64
C GLN A 223 22.62 3.52 -12.95
N ILE A 224 22.13 2.85 -11.90
CA ILE A 224 22.84 1.75 -11.23
C ILE A 224 22.03 0.47 -11.45
N ILE A 225 22.66 -0.54 -12.07
CA ILE A 225 22.07 -1.87 -12.23
C ILE A 225 22.28 -2.67 -10.95
N LEU A 226 21.19 -3.19 -10.38
CA LEU A 226 21.12 -3.79 -9.05
C LEU A 226 21.10 -5.32 -9.09
N ASP A 227 21.52 -5.96 -10.18
CA ASP A 227 21.51 -7.43 -10.34
C ASP A 227 22.40 -8.15 -9.32
N PHE A 228 23.35 -7.44 -8.70
CA PHE A 228 24.19 -7.95 -7.62
C PHE A 228 23.45 -8.05 -6.27
N LEU A 229 22.30 -7.37 -6.13
CA LEU A 229 21.46 -7.42 -4.94
C LEU A 229 20.45 -8.57 -5.06
N LYS A 230 20.24 -9.25 -3.93
CA LYS A 230 19.11 -10.17 -3.80
C LYS A 230 17.80 -9.35 -3.69
N PRO A 231 16.65 -9.98 -3.96
CA PRO A 231 15.37 -9.37 -3.64
C PRO A 231 15.33 -8.94 -2.17
N GLY A 232 14.91 -7.70 -1.89
CA GLY A 232 14.92 -7.15 -0.54
C GLY A 232 14.92 -5.62 -0.48
N ILE A 233 14.89 -5.11 0.75
CA ILE A 233 14.87 -3.67 1.04
C ILE A 233 16.29 -3.18 1.26
N TYR A 234 16.60 -2.04 0.64
CA TYR A 234 17.89 -1.37 0.74
C TYR A 234 17.74 0.13 0.98
N VAL A 235 18.75 0.73 1.58
CA VAL A 235 18.88 2.18 1.76
C VAL A 235 20.04 2.67 0.92
N VAL A 236 19.75 3.54 -0.04
CA VAL A 236 20.77 4.26 -0.80
C VAL A 236 21.11 5.53 -0.05
N ALA A 237 22.37 5.70 0.29
CA ALA A 237 22.91 6.91 0.86
C ALA A 237 23.83 7.60 -0.16
N MET A 238 23.69 8.91 -0.34
CA MET A 238 24.64 9.74 -1.05
C MET A 238 25.36 10.66 -0.07
N THR A 239 26.69 10.59 -0.01
CA THR A 239 27.46 11.35 0.97
C THR A 239 28.83 11.80 0.48
N ASN A 240 29.25 13.00 0.86
CA ASN A 240 30.63 13.48 0.72
C ASN A 240 31.36 13.57 2.08
N GLY A 241 30.82 12.92 3.11
CA GLY A 241 31.29 12.97 4.50
C GLY A 241 30.75 14.13 5.33
N LEU A 242 30.27 15.21 4.71
CA LEU A 242 29.66 16.36 5.38
C LEU A 242 28.14 16.34 5.23
N ASN A 243 27.68 16.19 3.99
CA ASN A 243 26.28 16.02 3.66
C ASN A 243 25.98 14.54 3.51
N LYS A 244 24.80 14.13 3.98
CA LYS A 244 24.26 12.79 3.81
C LYS A 244 22.82 12.91 3.34
N TYR A 245 22.51 12.20 2.28
CA TYR A 245 21.18 12.12 1.72
C TYR A 245 20.81 10.65 1.66
N TYR A 246 19.55 10.33 1.97
CA TYR A 246 19.10 8.96 2.02
C TYR A 246 17.84 8.80 1.18
N SER A 247 17.73 7.66 0.52
CA SER A 247 16.52 7.22 -0.14
C SER A 247 16.42 5.71 0.01
N ARG A 248 15.20 5.23 0.22
CA ARG A 248 14.92 3.81 0.29
C ARG A 248 14.67 3.26 -1.11
N ILE A 249 15.17 2.05 -1.39
CA ILE A 249 14.89 1.31 -2.63
C ILE A 249 14.52 -0.13 -2.28
N VAL A 250 13.75 -0.77 -3.15
CA VAL A 250 13.38 -2.19 -3.02
C VAL A 250 13.77 -2.90 -4.32
N LYS A 251 14.55 -3.98 -4.20
CA LYS A 251 14.93 -4.87 -5.30
C LYS A 251 13.94 -6.04 -5.33
N GLN A 252 13.33 -6.30 -6.47
CA GLN A 252 12.50 -7.49 -6.73
C GLN A 252 13.34 -8.68 -7.17
#